data_AF-A0A1H3EUZ9-F1
#
_entry.id   AF-A0A1H3EUZ9-F1
#
_cell.length_a   1.000
_cell.length_b   1.000
_cell.length_c   1.000
_cell.angle_alpha   90.00
_cell.angle_beta   90.00
_cell.angle_gamma   90.00
#
_symmetry.space_group_name_H-M   'P 1'
#
loop_
_entity.id
_entity.type
_entity.pdbx_description
1 polymer ?
#
loop_
_entity_poly.entity_id
_entity_poly.type
_entity_poly.pdbx_seq_one_letter_code
_entity_poly.pdbx_strand_id
1 'polypeptide(L)'
;MAGVAGFTEATLLFLVALVSFTFSPQAGLLGLFGVLYLTLTAGCLWGAVSVLRGRSARPLLAASAVTGVVALAGLVVGLLQGGGVAFLPALLLLLAVGAVVLLLQAPSREWFAAHRDR
;
A
#
# COMPACT_ATOMS: atom_id res chain seq x y z
N MET A 1 4.14 -11.56 -9.39
CA MET A 1 3.26 -10.41 -9.72
C MET A 1 2.84 -9.63 -8.47
N ALA A 2 2.13 -10.23 -7.51
CA ALA A 2 1.66 -9.52 -6.30
C ALA A 2 2.78 -8.84 -5.48
N GLY A 3 3.93 -9.51 -5.32
CA GLY A 3 5.09 -8.91 -4.63
C GLY A 3 5.62 -7.65 -5.33
N VAL A 4 5.56 -7.59 -6.67
CA VAL A 4 5.99 -6.41 -7.44
C VAL A 4 5.02 -5.25 -7.20
N ALA A 5 3.71 -5.51 -7.23
CA ALA A 5 2.70 -4.50 -6.90
C ALA A 5 2.91 -3.94 -5.48
N GLY A 6 3.18 -4.80 -4.50
CA GLY A 6 3.51 -4.39 -3.13
C GLY A 6 4.78 -3.55 -3.02
N PHE A 7 5.82 -3.86 -3.80
CA PHE A 7 7.04 -3.04 -3.87
C PHE A 7 6.76 -1.67 -4.50
N THR A 8 6.02 -1.61 -5.61
CA THR A 8 5.62 -0.36 -6.25
C THR A 8 4.78 0.50 -5.31
N GLU A 9 3.84 -0.10 -4.60
CA GLU A 9 3.03 0.54 -3.57
C GLU A 9 3.91 1.12 -2.45
N ALA A 10 4.87 0.34 -1.94
CA ALA A 10 5.82 0.80 -0.93
C ALA A 10 6.66 2.00 -1.41
N THR A 11 7.14 1.99 -2.66
CA THR A 11 7.91 3.11 -3.21
C THR A 11 7.08 4.40 -3.26
N LEU A 12 5.82 4.32 -3.70
CA LEU A 12 4.94 5.48 -3.74
C LEU A 12 4.63 6.01 -2.34
N LEU A 13 4.31 5.12 -1.39
CA LEU A 13 4.08 5.50 0.01
C LEU A 13 5.31 6.15 0.64
N PHE A 14 6.51 5.66 0.30
CA PHE A 14 7.76 6.25 0.76
C PHE A 14 7.95 7.68 0.24
N LEU A 15 7.66 7.92 -1.05
CA LEU A 15 7.72 9.26 -1.62
C LEU A 15 6.72 10.21 -0.93
N VAL A 16 5.50 9.74 -0.65
CA VAL A 16 4.51 10.54 0.08
C VAL A 16 4.97 10.82 1.51
N ALA A 17 5.61 9.86 2.18
CA ALA A 17 6.18 10.07 3.51
C ALA A 17 7.28 11.14 3.49
N LEU A 18 8.20 11.09 2.52
CA LEU A 18 9.27 12.08 2.36
C LEU A 18 8.71 13.49 2.12
N VAL A 19 7.72 13.62 1.23
CA VAL A 19 7.04 14.90 0.99
C VAL A 19 6.39 15.39 2.28
N SER A 20 5.66 14.52 2.98
CA SER A 20 4.98 14.89 4.23
C SER A 20 5.95 15.35 5.32
N PHE A 21 7.12 14.70 5.45
CA PHE A 21 8.17 15.15 6.35
C PHE A 21 8.83 16.47 5.91
N THR A 22 9.05 16.65 4.61
CA THR A 22 9.64 17.88 4.05
C THR A 22 8.79 19.11 4.37
N PHE A 23 7.46 18.94 4.33
CA PHE A 23 6.51 20.01 4.63
C PHE A 23 5.96 19.99 6.09
N SER A 24 6.46 19.08 6.92
CA SER A 24 6.08 18.99 8.34
C SER A 24 6.31 20.25 9.19
N PRO A 25 7.34 21.10 8.95
CA PRO A 25 7.50 22.32 9.74
C PRO A 25 6.42 23.37 9.45
N GLN A 26 5.74 23.33 8.29
CA GLN A 26 4.62 24.25 8.00
C GLN A 26 3.30 23.79 8.65
N ALA A 27 3.11 22.49 8.84
CA ALA A 27 1.92 21.94 9.49
C ALA A 27 2.26 20.63 10.21
N GLY A 28 2.22 20.62 11.54
CA GLY A 28 2.58 19.45 12.35
C GLY A 28 1.78 18.18 12.02
N LEU A 29 0.55 18.33 11.51
CA LEU A 29 -0.27 17.22 10.98
C LEU A 29 0.42 16.45 9.83
N LEU A 30 1.23 17.12 9.01
CA LEU A 30 1.98 16.48 7.93
C LEU A 30 3.08 15.56 8.48
N GLY A 31 3.66 15.87 9.65
CA GLY A 31 4.58 14.96 10.34
C GLY A 31 3.90 13.64 10.72
N LEU A 32 2.66 13.71 11.24
CA LEU A 32 1.84 12.52 11.55
C LEU A 32 1.54 11.68 10.31
N PHE A 33 1.16 12.33 9.20
CA PHE A 33 0.98 11.64 7.92
C PHE A 33 2.28 11.02 7.42
N GLY A 34 3.42 11.70 7.58
CA GLY A 34 4.74 11.16 7.26
C GLY A 34 5.01 9.84 7.98
N VAL A 35 4.78 9.79 9.29
CA VAL A 35 4.93 8.56 10.09
C VAL A 35 3.95 7.47 9.64
N LEU A 36 2.69 7.82 9.36
CA LEU A 36 1.68 6.87 8.85
C LEU A 36 2.13 6.24 7.52
N TYR A 37 2.55 7.05 6.55
CA TYR A 37 2.97 6.54 5.25
C TYR A 37 4.28 5.73 5.33
N LEU A 38 5.18 6.09 6.26
CA LEU A 38 6.44 5.36 6.47
C LEU A 38 6.20 4.00 7.14
N THR A 39 5.26 3.93 8.09
CA THR A 39 4.85 2.65 8.70
C THR A 39 4.13 1.75 7.68
N LEU A 40 3.28 2.30 6.83
CA LEU A 40 2.68 1.57 5.71
C LEU A 40 3.72 1.07 4.70
N THR A 41 4.73 1.89 4.39
CA THR A 41 5.86 1.50 3.54
C THR A 41 6.58 0.27 4.10
N ALA A 42 6.90 0.29 5.40
CA ALA A 42 7.53 -0.84 6.08
C ALA A 42 6.62 -2.09 6.06
N GLY A 43 5.31 -1.91 6.26
CA GLY A 43 4.32 -2.98 6.16
C GLY A 43 4.25 -3.60 4.77
N CYS A 44 4.23 -2.79 3.71
CA CYS A 44 4.23 -3.25 2.33
C CYS A 44 5.54 -3.97 1.97
N LEU A 45 6.69 -3.47 2.42
CA LEU A 45 7.99 -4.14 2.23
C LEU A 45 8.04 -5.50 2.95
N TRP A 46 7.64 -5.54 4.21
CA TRP A 46 7.57 -6.78 4.98
C TRP A 46 6.60 -7.77 4.35
N GLY A 47 5.44 -7.27 3.91
CA GLY A 47 4.44 -8.03 3.18
C GLY A 47 5.00 -8.62 1.88
N ALA A 48 5.63 -7.80 1.04
CA ALA A 48 6.21 -8.23 -0.23
C ALA A 48 7.32 -9.28 -0.01
N VAL A 49 8.20 -9.09 0.97
CA VAL A 49 9.24 -10.06 1.33
C VAL A 49 8.64 -11.36 1.86
N SER A 50 7.61 -11.28 2.72
CA SER A 50 6.94 -12.47 3.26
C SER A 50 6.20 -13.27 2.17
N VAL A 51 5.66 -12.57 1.18
CA VAL A 51 5.04 -13.16 -0.01
C VAL A 51 6.09 -13.77 -0.92
N LEU A 52 7.26 -13.14 -1.12
CA LEU A 52 8.33 -13.75 -1.93
C LEU A 52 8.96 -14.97 -1.25
N ARG A 53 8.94 -15.03 0.09
CA ARG A 53 9.49 -16.14 0.89
C ARG A 53 8.54 -17.30 1.13
N GLY A 54 7.31 -17.27 0.63
CA GLY A 54 6.36 -18.38 0.78
C GLY A 54 5.66 -18.42 2.14
N ARG A 55 5.94 -17.45 3.01
CA ARG A 55 5.56 -17.53 4.43
C ARG A 55 4.09 -17.18 4.65
N SER A 56 3.64 -16.03 4.13
CA SER A 56 2.25 -15.59 4.32
C SER A 56 1.87 -14.42 3.41
N ALA A 57 0.62 -14.41 2.91
CA ALA A 57 0.02 -13.26 2.23
C ALA A 57 -0.59 -12.21 3.17
N ARG A 58 -0.84 -12.57 4.43
CA ARG A 58 -1.56 -11.75 5.42
C ARG A 58 -1.00 -10.33 5.62
N PRO A 59 0.32 -10.13 5.84
CA PRO A 59 0.86 -8.79 6.06
C PRO A 59 0.72 -7.89 4.82
N LEU A 60 0.87 -8.43 3.61
CA LEU A 60 0.68 -7.66 2.38
C LEU A 60 -0.80 -7.29 2.18
N LEU A 61 -1.71 -8.22 2.46
CA LEU A 61 -3.16 -7.93 2.43
C LEU A 61 -3.55 -6.84 3.43
N ALA A 62 -3.05 -6.91 4.66
CA ALA A 62 -3.35 -5.91 5.68
C ALA A 62 -2.80 -4.53 5.30
N ALA A 63 -1.54 -4.47 4.85
CA ALA A 63 -0.93 -3.21 4.42
C ALA A 63 -1.66 -2.60 3.23
N SER A 64 -1.90 -3.38 2.16
CA SER A 64 -2.62 -2.90 0.98
C SER A 64 -4.07 -2.51 1.31
N ALA A 65 -4.75 -3.20 2.22
CA ALA A 65 -6.10 -2.81 2.66
C ALA A 65 -6.10 -1.43 3.33
N VAL A 66 -5.15 -1.18 4.25
CA VAL A 66 -5.03 0.12 4.92
C VAL A 66 -4.66 1.21 3.92
N THR A 67 -3.71 0.95 3.01
CA THR A 67 -3.38 1.90 1.93
C THR A 67 -4.60 2.21 1.07
N GLY A 68 -5.39 1.21 0.71
CA GLY A 68 -6.61 1.37 -0.06
C GLY A 68 -7.62 2.27 0.65
N VAL A 69 -7.83 2.10 1.95
CA VAL A 69 -8.72 2.97 2.74
C VAL A 69 -8.21 4.42 2.77
N VAL A 70 -6.92 4.63 2.99
CA VAL A 70 -6.30 5.97 3.01
C VAL A 70 -6.41 6.64 1.64
N ALA A 71 -6.13 5.90 0.56
CA ALA A 71 -6.26 6.38 -0.80
C ALA A 71 -7.70 6.75 -1.16
N LEU A 72 -8.67 5.93 -0.74
CA LEU A 72 -10.09 6.20 -0.95
C LEU A 72 -10.54 7.46 -0.21
N ALA A 73 -10.10 7.63 1.05
CA ALA A 73 -10.36 8.85 1.81
C ALA A 73 -9.78 10.09 1.11
N GLY A 74 -8.54 10.00 0.62
CA GLY A 74 -7.91 11.08 -0.16
C GLY A 74 -8.69 11.44 -1.43
N LEU A 75 -9.22 10.45 -2.15
CA LEU A 75 -10.09 10.67 -3.30
C LEU A 75 -11.40 11.37 -2.93
N VAL A 76 -12.07 10.89 -1.87
CA VAL A 76 -13.33 11.48 -1.40
C VAL A 76 -13.12 12.93 -0.99
N VAL A 77 -12.06 13.24 -0.25
CA VAL A 77 -11.73 14.61 0.15
C VAL A 77 -11.46 15.48 -1.08
N GLY A 78 -10.67 15.01 -2.05
CA GLY A 78 -10.40 15.74 -3.29
C GLY A 78 -11.66 16.04 -4.11
N LEU A 79 -12.58 15.07 -4.18
CA LEU A 79 -13.89 15.25 -4.83
C LEU A 79 -14.77 16.27 -4.11
N LEU A 80 -14.86 16.18 -2.78
CA LEU A 80 -15.66 17.10 -1.96
C LEU A 80 -15.12 18.54 -2.01
N GLN A 81 -13.81 18.71 -2.21
CA GLN A 81 -13.18 20.02 -2.40
C GLN A 81 -13.28 20.54 -3.84
N GLY A 82 -13.95 19.82 -4.75
CA GLY A 82 -14.13 20.22 -6.14
C GLY A 82 -12.89 20.01 -7.03
N GLY A 83 -11.84 19.35 -6.53
CA GLY A 83 -10.59 19.11 -7.25
C GLY A 83 -10.64 17.94 -8.26
N GLY A 84 -11.75 17.19 -8.30
CA GLY A 84 -11.89 16.01 -9.15
C GLY A 84 -11.11 14.78 -8.63
N VAL A 85 -10.94 13.79 -9.50
CA VAL A 85 -10.22 12.54 -9.17
C VAL A 85 -8.71 12.79 -9.25
N ALA A 86 -8.06 12.94 -8.09
CA ALA A 86 -6.61 13.10 -8.03
C ALA A 86 -5.89 11.81 -8.45
N PHE A 87 -4.85 11.95 -9.30
CA PHE A 87 -4.13 10.82 -9.90
C PHE A 87 -3.44 9.93 -8.86
N LEU A 88 -2.71 10.52 -7.90
CA LEU A 88 -1.94 9.79 -6.90
C LEU A 88 -2.81 8.86 -6.03
N PRO A 89 -3.91 9.32 -5.38
CA PRO A 89 -4.75 8.43 -4.59
C PRO A 89 -5.51 7.43 -5.47
N ALA A 90 -5.87 7.77 -6.72
CA ALA A 90 -6.42 6.78 -7.65
C ALA A 90 -5.42 5.65 -7.98
N LEU A 91 -4.14 5.99 -8.19
CA LEU A 91 -3.08 5.03 -8.48
C LEU A 91 -2.80 4.13 -7.27
N LEU A 92 -2.73 4.70 -6.06
CA LEU A 92 -2.57 3.93 -4.82
C LEU A 92 -3.74 2.98 -4.59
N LEU A 93 -4.98 3.43 -4.85
CA LEU A 93 -6.17 2.58 -4.75
C LEU A 93 -6.09 1.41 -5.74
N LEU A 94 -5.70 1.68 -7.00
CA LEU A 94 -5.55 0.66 -8.04
C LEU A 94 -4.49 -0.38 -7.65
N LEU A 95 -3.34 0.07 -7.13
CA LEU A 95 -2.26 -0.81 -6.68
C LEU A 95 -2.67 -1.67 -5.49
N ALA A 96 -3.32 -1.07 -4.50
CA ALA A 96 -3.83 -1.77 -3.33
C ALA A 96 -4.83 -2.86 -3.72
N VAL A 97 -5.82 -2.51 -4.56
CA VAL A 97 -6.81 -3.47 -5.06
C VAL A 97 -6.14 -4.54 -5.92
N GLY A 98 -5.21 -4.16 -6.79
CA GLY A 98 -4.46 -5.09 -7.64
C GLY A 98 -3.66 -6.09 -6.81
N ALA A 99 -2.96 -5.63 -5.77
CA ALA A 99 -2.22 -6.50 -4.86
C ALA A 99 -3.16 -7.49 -4.14
N VAL A 100 -4.30 -7.02 -3.63
CA VAL A 100 -5.29 -7.87 -2.96
C VAL A 100 -5.87 -8.92 -3.92
N VAL A 101 -6.32 -8.50 -5.10
CA VAL A 101 -6.90 -9.40 -6.11
C VAL A 101 -5.88 -10.46 -6.53
N LEU A 102 -4.64 -10.05 -6.84
CA LEU A 102 -3.58 -11.00 -7.22
C LEU A 102 -3.27 -11.99 -6.10
N LEU A 103 -3.31 -11.58 -4.83
CA LEU A 103 -3.09 -12.50 -3.70
C LEU A 103 -4.27 -13.47 -3.47
N LEU A 104 -5.49 -13.08 -3.86
CA LEU A 104 -6.68 -13.91 -3.74
C LEU A 104 -6.85 -14.90 -4.89
N GLN A 105 -6.16 -14.70 -6.02
CA GLN A 105 -6.20 -15.59 -7.18
C GLN A 105 -5.67 -17.00 -6.86
N ALA A 106 -6.28 -18.01 -7.51
CA ALA A 106 -5.91 -19.42 -7.41
C ALA A 106 -4.40 -19.70 -7.53
N PRO A 107 -3.66 -19.16 -8.53
CA PRO A 107 -2.21 -19.38 -8.66
C PRO A 107 -1.41 -18.93 -7.43
N SER A 108 -1.83 -17.86 -6.75
CA SER A 108 -1.16 -17.40 -5.52
C SER A 108 -1.43 -18.38 -4.37
N ARG A 109 -2.66 -18.89 -4.27
CA ARG A 109 -3.04 -19.90 -3.26
C ARG A 109 -2.29 -21.21 -3.45
N GLU A 110 -2.16 -21.68 -4.69
CA GLU A 110 -1.40 -22.87 -5.05
C GLU A 110 0.08 -22.71 -4.69
N TRP A 111 0.65 -21.54 -4.95
CA TRP A 111 2.04 -21.24 -4.60
C TRP A 111 2.30 -21.28 -3.09
N PHE A 112 1.39 -20.73 -2.27
CA PHE A 112 1.48 -20.84 -0.80
C PHE A 112 1.23 -22.26 -0.29
N ALA A 113 0.35 -23.03 -0.93
CA ALA A 113 0.12 -24.43 -0.58
C ALA A 113 1.38 -25.27 -0.83
N ALA A 114 2.01 -25.13 -2.01
CA ALA A 114 3.23 -25.86 -2.36
C ALA A 114 4.44 -25.57 -1.44
N HIS A 115 4.48 -24.39 -0.81
CA HIS A 115 5.52 -24.02 0.15
C HIS A 115 5.21 -24.45 1.59
N ARG A 116 3.97 -24.86 1.89
CA ARG A 116 3.57 -25.35 3.21
C ARG A 116 3.89 -26.85 3.40
N ASP A 117 3.99 -27.57 2.28
CA ASP A 117 4.27 -29.01 2.25
C ASP A 117 5.78 -29.35 2.17
N ARG A 118 6.66 -28.33 2.20
CA ARG A 118 8.12 -28.45 2.30
C ARG A 118 8.62 -28.08 3.69
#